data_AF-B8A8Y6-F1
#
_entry.id   AF-B8A8Y6-F1
#
_cell.length_a   1.000
_cell.length_b   1.000
_cell.length_c   1.000
_cell.angle_alpha   90.00
_cell.angle_beta   90.00
_cell.angle_gamma   90.00
#
_symmetry.space_group_name_H-M   'P 1'
#
loop_
_entity.id
_entity.type
_entity.pdbx_description
1 polymer ?
#
loop_
_entity_poly.entity_id
_entity_poly.type
_entity_poly.pdbx_seq_one_letter_code
_entity_poly.pdbx_strand_id
1 'polypeptide(L)'
;MSSEAGGAAASSASAPPPPRRTPLERTADAAEELYRLRDTFFPRDPVEKAAALRALADDALAVLDSLPPEQRKTPQQRAVYEFLRGKILDVFPDYHKEAEDHLSKAVKLNPSLVDAWLCLGNCIWKKGDLDSAMNCFSLALSKGADKKILCQLSMLERSMAQGSEGQAQLVEESIKHAKEAVMLDIRDGNSWYNLGNAYLTSFFVSGSWDHMKLHHSVKAYQNAEKDETTKCNPDLYYNCATADKYLENYERALRGFEAAALKDPGLGADTEVQKIISLLDKLDSAMKGQLRSKRLASSVSSLSEVNIKSSHKKATIGILSEGLNKTVAVLGKVILLIRHDNIAPMYYLTCDLDQSYFILSVYGLRNEAIKEGDRVALLDPYYRILDISWKEQRYQFKSIRVDFPEQILVNEKAPPPHHVVRASIHAHNKP
;
A
#
# COMPACT_ATOMS: atom_id res chain seq x y z
N MET A 1 -3.87 -64.99 56.58
CA MET A 1 -4.23 -64.17 55.40
C MET A 1 -5.59 -63.55 55.67
N SER A 2 -5.61 -62.40 56.35
CA SER A 2 -6.82 -61.62 56.63
C SER A 2 -6.47 -60.14 56.64
N SER A 3 -7.22 -59.39 55.82
CA SER A 3 -7.60 -57.97 55.90
C SER A 3 -6.60 -56.93 56.42
N GLU A 4 -6.24 -55.97 55.56
CA GLU A 4 -6.43 -54.55 55.87
C GLU A 4 -6.47 -53.75 54.56
N ALA A 5 -7.62 -53.14 54.28
CA ALA A 5 -7.85 -52.26 53.15
C ALA A 5 -7.51 -50.83 53.56
N GLY A 6 -6.34 -50.34 53.15
CA GLY A 6 -5.95 -48.93 53.26
C GLY A 6 -6.47 -48.15 52.05
N GLY A 7 -7.60 -47.46 52.21
CA GLY A 7 -8.10 -46.50 51.24
C GLY A 7 -7.29 -45.20 51.31
N ALA A 8 -6.43 -44.94 50.32
CA ALA A 8 -5.83 -43.64 50.10
C ALA A 8 -6.73 -42.81 49.17
N ALA A 9 -7.49 -41.89 49.76
CA ALA A 9 -8.18 -40.86 49.00
C ALA A 9 -7.13 -39.89 48.43
N ALA A 10 -6.90 -39.96 47.12
CA ALA A 10 -6.13 -38.95 46.40
C ALA A 10 -6.95 -37.66 46.38
N SER A 11 -6.56 -36.69 47.23
CA SER A 11 -7.07 -35.33 47.18
C SER A 11 -6.67 -34.70 45.85
N SER A 12 -7.66 -34.42 45.01
CA SER A 12 -7.50 -33.57 43.83
C SER A 12 -7.26 -32.13 44.28
N ALA A 13 -6.00 -31.79 44.55
CA ALA A 13 -5.59 -30.41 44.73
C ALA A 13 -5.82 -29.66 43.41
N SER A 14 -6.88 -28.86 43.36
CA SER A 14 -7.14 -27.91 42.28
C SER A 14 -5.90 -27.01 42.11
N ALA A 15 -5.42 -26.87 40.87
CA ALA A 15 -4.36 -25.92 40.56
C ALA A 15 -4.73 -24.52 41.12
N PRO A 16 -3.78 -23.78 41.70
CA PRO A 16 -4.06 -22.46 42.23
C PRO A 16 -4.61 -21.56 41.11
N PRO A 17 -5.62 -20.71 41.40
CA PRO A 17 -6.13 -19.78 40.41
C PRO A 17 -4.98 -18.90 39.91
N PRO A 18 -4.98 -18.49 38.62
CA PRO A 18 -3.95 -17.62 38.09
C PRO A 18 -3.85 -16.35 38.95
N PRO A 19 -2.62 -15.80 39.12
CA PRO A 19 -2.42 -14.62 39.95
C PRO A 19 -3.35 -13.48 39.49
N ARG A 20 -3.97 -12.79 40.46
CA ARG A 20 -4.83 -11.64 40.17
C ARG A 20 -3.97 -10.55 39.52
N ARG A 21 -4.30 -10.19 38.27
CA ARG A 21 -3.64 -9.08 37.54
C ARG A 21 -3.72 -7.78 38.36
N THR A 22 -2.63 -7.03 38.40
CA THR A 22 -2.60 -5.71 39.03
C THR A 22 -3.49 -4.73 38.26
N PRO A 23 -4.00 -3.65 38.87
CA PRO A 23 -4.82 -2.70 38.14
C PRO A 23 -4.06 -1.97 37.01
N LEU A 24 -2.73 -1.81 37.11
CA LEU A 24 -1.89 -1.31 36.02
C LEU A 24 -1.85 -2.31 34.84
N GLU A 25 -1.69 -3.61 35.12
CA GLU A 25 -1.75 -4.66 34.08
C GLU A 25 -3.13 -4.69 33.41
N ARG A 26 -4.20 -4.61 34.19
CA ARG A 26 -5.58 -4.54 33.65
C ARG A 26 -5.79 -3.31 32.77
N THR A 27 -5.21 -2.17 33.14
CA THR A 27 -5.29 -0.96 32.32
C THR A 27 -4.48 -1.11 31.04
N ALA A 28 -3.30 -1.73 31.11
CA ALA A 28 -2.51 -2.05 29.92
C ALA A 28 -3.27 -2.98 28.97
N ASP A 29 -3.92 -4.03 29.49
CA ASP A 29 -4.79 -4.91 28.70
C ASP A 29 -5.94 -4.14 28.03
N ALA A 30 -6.59 -3.22 28.76
CA ALA A 30 -7.65 -2.39 28.23
C ALA A 30 -7.15 -1.43 27.13
N ALA A 31 -5.94 -0.86 27.31
CA ALA A 31 -5.30 -0.03 26.29
C ALA A 31 -4.94 -0.83 25.03
N GLU A 32 -4.49 -2.08 25.15
CA GLU A 32 -4.26 -2.96 23.99
C GLU A 32 -5.58 -3.30 23.27
N GLU A 33 -6.64 -3.59 24.01
CA GLU A 33 -7.97 -3.82 23.43
C GLU A 33 -8.49 -2.60 22.68
N LEU A 34 -8.28 -1.42 23.25
CA LEU A 34 -8.65 -0.14 22.65
C LEU A 34 -7.94 0.09 21.31
N TYR A 35 -6.64 -0.19 21.23
CA TYR A 35 -5.89 -0.11 19.96
C TYR A 35 -6.28 -1.22 18.99
N ARG A 36 -6.61 -2.43 19.48
CA ARG A 36 -7.15 -3.50 18.64
C ARG A 36 -8.48 -3.10 17.98
N LEU A 37 -9.39 -2.47 18.73
CA LEU A 37 -10.63 -1.93 18.18
C LEU A 37 -10.32 -0.86 17.12
N ARG A 38 -9.41 0.08 17.43
CA ARG A 38 -8.99 1.13 16.48
C ARG A 38 -8.49 0.54 15.16
N ASP A 39 -7.74 -0.55 15.22
CA ASP A 39 -7.04 -1.10 14.06
C ASP A 39 -7.83 -2.19 13.31
N THR A 40 -8.90 -2.72 13.89
CA THR A 40 -9.66 -3.84 13.28
C THR A 40 -11.15 -3.57 13.09
N PHE A 41 -11.71 -2.52 13.70
CA PHE A 41 -13.12 -2.16 13.55
C PHE A 41 -13.30 -1.00 12.57
N PHE A 42 -13.94 -1.28 11.43
CA PHE A 42 -14.20 -0.33 10.35
C PHE A 42 -15.68 -0.37 9.93
N PRO A 43 -16.59 0.20 10.75
CA PRO A 43 -18.00 0.27 10.42
C PRO A 43 -18.25 1.23 9.25
N ARG A 44 -19.41 1.08 8.59
CA ARG A 44 -19.83 1.99 7.50
C ARG A 44 -20.06 3.42 7.99
N ASP A 45 -20.57 3.57 9.20
CA ASP A 45 -20.74 4.87 9.84
C ASP A 45 -19.52 5.15 10.74
N PRO A 46 -18.68 6.16 10.41
CA PRO A 46 -17.54 6.54 11.24
C PRO A 46 -17.90 6.92 12.68
N VAL A 47 -19.15 7.35 12.92
CA VAL A 47 -19.65 7.71 14.26
C VAL A 47 -19.70 6.49 15.17
N GLU A 48 -20.03 5.31 14.65
CA GLU A 48 -20.04 4.06 15.44
C GLU A 48 -18.64 3.72 15.97
N LYS A 49 -17.61 3.86 15.12
CA LYS A 49 -16.22 3.64 15.53
C LYS A 49 -15.79 4.63 16.60
N ALA A 50 -16.10 5.92 16.40
CA ALA A 50 -15.76 6.96 17.35
C ALA A 50 -16.44 6.75 18.71
N ALA A 51 -17.72 6.35 18.71
CA ALA A 51 -18.47 6.04 19.93
C ALA A 51 -17.90 4.82 20.67
N ALA A 52 -17.60 3.74 19.95
CA ALA A 52 -17.01 2.54 20.54
C ALA A 52 -15.61 2.78 21.13
N LEU A 53 -14.76 3.55 20.42
CA LEU A 53 -13.45 3.97 20.93
C LEU A 53 -13.58 4.83 22.19
N ARG A 54 -14.53 5.78 22.20
CA ARG A 54 -14.76 6.63 23.37
C ARG A 54 -15.22 5.82 24.58
N ALA A 55 -16.17 4.91 24.42
CA ALA A 55 -16.64 4.06 25.51
C ALA A 55 -15.50 3.22 26.12
N LEU A 56 -14.69 2.56 25.29
CA LEU A 56 -13.55 1.78 25.78
C LEU A 56 -12.45 2.64 26.42
N ALA A 57 -12.20 3.84 25.88
CA ALA A 57 -11.25 4.78 26.46
C ALA A 57 -11.72 5.27 27.83
N ASP A 58 -13.00 5.62 27.97
CA ASP A 58 -13.59 6.05 29.24
C ASP A 58 -13.52 4.93 30.30
N ASP A 59 -13.83 3.69 29.91
CA ASP A 59 -13.69 2.52 30.79
C ASP A 59 -12.23 2.28 31.22
N ALA A 60 -11.29 2.37 30.29
CA ALA A 60 -9.86 2.20 30.57
C ALA A 60 -9.33 3.31 31.49
N LEU A 61 -9.76 4.56 31.28
CA LEU A 61 -9.43 5.69 32.14
C LEU A 61 -10.05 5.54 33.53
N ALA A 62 -11.30 5.06 33.64
CA ALA A 62 -11.93 4.81 34.94
C ALA A 62 -11.18 3.75 35.76
N VAL A 63 -10.71 2.67 35.11
CA VAL A 63 -9.86 1.66 35.75
C VAL A 63 -8.54 2.30 36.21
N LEU A 64 -7.92 3.10 35.36
CA LEU A 64 -6.66 3.78 35.68
C LEU A 64 -6.82 4.78 36.85
N ASP A 65 -7.89 5.57 36.85
CA ASP A 65 -8.14 6.59 37.87
C ASP A 65 -8.49 5.99 39.23
N SER A 66 -9.04 4.77 39.24
CA SER A 66 -9.27 3.99 40.47
C SER A 66 -8.00 3.50 41.17
N LEU A 67 -6.82 3.65 40.53
CA LEU A 67 -5.54 3.23 41.12
C LEU A 67 -5.25 3.99 42.41
N PRO A 68 -5.01 3.29 43.54
CA PRO A 68 -4.71 3.95 44.80
C PRO A 68 -3.33 4.63 44.76
N PRO A 69 -3.10 5.71 45.55
CA PRO A 69 -1.83 6.44 45.56
C PRO A 69 -0.61 5.56 45.84
N GLU A 70 -0.78 4.46 46.58
CA GLU A 70 0.24 3.44 46.87
C GLU A 70 0.86 2.84 45.62
N GLN A 71 0.08 2.72 44.54
CA GLN A 71 0.54 2.19 43.26
C GLN A 71 1.12 3.27 42.34
N ARG A 72 1.27 4.51 42.84
CA ARG A 72 1.89 5.65 42.16
C ARG A 72 3.04 6.26 42.98
N LYS A 73 3.67 5.47 43.84
CA LYS A 73 4.70 5.96 44.78
C LYS A 73 6.07 6.10 44.12
N THR A 74 6.48 5.14 43.31
CA THR A 74 7.82 5.18 42.69
C THR A 74 7.80 5.96 41.37
N PRO A 75 8.94 6.56 40.96
CA PRO A 75 9.05 7.20 39.65
C PRO A 75 8.68 6.26 38.49
N GLN A 76 9.03 4.97 38.60
CA GLN A 76 8.70 3.96 37.58
C GLN A 76 7.20 3.70 37.49
N GLN A 77 6.52 3.53 38.63
CA GLN A 77 5.06 3.37 38.66
C GLN A 77 4.34 4.59 38.12
N ARG A 78 4.81 5.79 38.49
CA ARG A 78 4.27 7.05 37.94
C ARG A 78 4.51 7.15 36.44
N ALA A 79 5.68 6.76 35.94
CA ALA A 79 5.95 6.76 34.51
C ALA A 79 4.97 5.85 33.75
N VAL A 80 4.71 4.64 34.26
CA VAL A 80 3.74 3.72 33.65
C VAL A 80 2.31 4.28 33.70
N TYR A 81 1.91 4.88 34.82
CA TYR A 81 0.60 5.54 34.94
C TYR A 81 0.42 6.65 33.90
N GLU A 82 1.39 7.56 33.81
CA GLU A 82 1.39 8.68 32.86
C GLU A 82 1.42 8.16 31.40
N PHE A 83 2.20 7.12 31.13
CA PHE A 83 2.24 6.46 29.83
C PHE A 83 0.89 5.88 29.43
N LEU A 84 0.26 5.09 30.31
CA LEU A 84 -1.04 4.45 30.02
C LEU A 84 -2.13 5.50 29.80
N ARG A 85 -2.17 6.54 30.63
CA ARG A 85 -3.14 7.65 30.46
C ARG A 85 -2.94 8.33 29.11
N GLY A 86 -1.69 8.67 28.78
CA GLY A 86 -1.33 9.29 27.51
C GLY A 86 -1.67 8.41 26.30
N LYS A 87 -1.36 7.11 26.36
CA LYS A 87 -1.67 6.13 25.31
C LYS A 87 -3.19 6.00 25.09
N ILE A 88 -4.00 5.94 26.15
CA ILE A 88 -5.46 5.86 26.02
C ILE A 88 -6.02 7.12 25.34
N LEU A 89 -5.52 8.31 25.73
CA LEU A 89 -5.95 9.58 25.15
C LEU A 89 -5.49 9.77 23.69
N ASP A 90 -4.39 9.13 23.29
CA ASP A 90 -3.85 9.15 21.92
C ASP A 90 -4.56 8.15 20.98
N VAL A 91 -5.56 7.38 21.41
CA VAL A 91 -6.24 6.43 20.51
C VAL A 91 -6.95 7.13 19.33
N PHE A 92 -7.38 8.37 19.52
CA PHE A 92 -8.16 9.11 18.54
C PHE A 92 -7.30 9.62 17.37
N PRO A 93 -7.89 9.80 16.17
CA PRO A 93 -7.15 10.29 15.01
C PRO A 93 -6.59 11.70 15.19
N ASP A 94 -7.32 12.56 15.91
CA ASP A 94 -6.96 13.95 16.11
C ASP A 94 -5.95 14.13 17.25
N TYR A 95 -5.15 15.18 17.15
CA TYR A 95 -4.19 15.53 18.19
C TYR A 95 -4.88 15.99 19.49
N HIS A 96 -4.45 15.40 20.61
CA HIS A 96 -4.88 15.78 21.95
C HIS A 96 -3.70 16.26 22.79
N LYS A 97 -3.70 17.55 23.17
CA LYS A 97 -2.65 18.14 24.01
C LYS A 97 -2.47 17.42 25.35
N GLU A 98 -3.56 16.95 25.95
CA GLU A 98 -3.52 16.19 27.20
C GLU A 98 -2.72 14.88 27.05
N ALA A 99 -2.86 14.18 25.92
CA ALA A 99 -2.07 12.99 25.63
C ALA A 99 -0.56 13.32 25.57
N GLU A 100 -0.18 14.38 24.83
CA GLU A 100 1.20 14.87 24.73
C GLU A 100 1.78 15.18 26.11
N ASP A 101 1.02 15.85 26.98
CA ASP A 101 1.47 16.25 28.31
C ASP A 101 1.74 15.03 29.22
N HIS A 102 0.87 14.02 29.18
CA HIS A 102 1.05 12.76 29.91
C HIS A 102 2.24 11.95 29.38
N LEU A 103 2.33 11.80 28.06
CA LEU A 103 3.44 11.07 27.42
C LEU A 103 4.79 11.76 27.67
N SER A 104 4.83 13.09 27.61
CA SER A 104 6.01 13.90 27.95
C SER A 104 6.45 13.72 29.40
N LYS A 105 5.51 13.59 30.34
CA LYS A 105 5.83 13.27 31.75
C LYS A 105 6.37 11.84 31.87
N ALA A 106 5.77 10.89 31.17
CA ALA A 106 6.19 9.49 31.20
C ALA A 106 7.65 9.32 30.78
N VAL A 107 8.06 9.91 29.64
CA VAL A 107 9.45 9.83 29.15
C VAL A 107 10.45 10.57 30.03
N LYS A 108 10.02 11.63 30.75
CA LYS A 108 10.87 12.34 31.73
C LYS A 108 11.08 11.50 32.99
N LEU A 109 10.04 10.81 33.46
CA LEU A 109 10.10 9.96 34.65
C LEU A 109 10.85 8.65 34.39
N ASN A 110 10.70 8.09 33.19
CA ASN A 110 11.44 6.90 32.76
C ASN A 110 11.88 7.03 31.28
N PRO A 111 13.09 7.58 31.03
CA PRO A 111 13.61 7.74 29.68
C PRO A 111 13.87 6.43 28.92
N SER A 112 13.87 5.28 29.60
CA SER A 112 14.08 3.96 29.01
C SER A 112 12.77 3.27 28.59
N LEU A 113 11.61 3.91 28.82
CA LEU A 113 10.31 3.37 28.43
C LEU A 113 10.07 3.61 26.92
N VAL A 114 10.52 2.68 26.08
CA VAL A 114 10.48 2.77 24.60
C VAL A 114 9.05 3.01 24.09
N ASP A 115 8.06 2.29 24.62
CA ASP A 115 6.66 2.46 24.21
C ASP A 115 6.11 3.88 24.49
N ALA A 116 6.61 4.56 25.52
CA ALA A 116 6.20 5.94 25.80
C ALA A 116 6.77 6.92 24.78
N TRP A 117 8.01 6.71 24.32
CA TRP A 117 8.57 7.48 23.21
C TRP A 117 7.84 7.20 21.88
N LEU A 118 7.46 5.96 21.63
CA LEU A 118 6.64 5.57 20.48
C LEU A 118 5.31 6.36 20.46
N CYS A 119 4.54 6.28 21.56
CA CYS A 119 3.27 7.00 21.67
C CYS A 119 3.47 8.52 21.61
N LEU A 120 4.51 9.07 22.25
CA LEU A 120 4.81 10.50 22.19
C LEU A 120 5.10 10.96 20.76
N GLY A 121 5.91 10.20 20.02
CA GLY A 121 6.22 10.47 18.62
C GLY A 121 4.97 10.46 17.74
N ASN A 122 4.09 9.46 17.89
CA ASN A 122 2.82 9.40 17.17
C ASN A 122 1.90 10.59 17.51
N CYS A 123 1.79 10.94 18.79
CA CYS A 123 0.99 12.08 19.24
C CYS A 123 1.49 13.41 18.64
N ILE A 124 2.81 13.62 18.64
CA ILE A 124 3.45 14.81 18.04
C ILE A 124 3.32 14.78 16.51
N TRP A 125 3.33 13.60 15.88
CA TRP A 125 3.08 13.49 14.45
C TRP A 125 1.67 13.96 14.10
N LYS A 126 0.64 13.59 14.87
CA LYS A 126 -0.74 14.10 14.69
C LYS A 126 -0.85 15.62 14.83
N LYS A 127 0.03 16.24 15.63
CA LYS A 127 0.14 17.71 15.76
C LYS A 127 0.71 18.37 14.49
N GLY A 128 1.38 17.61 13.64
CA GLY A 128 2.04 18.07 12.41
C GLY A 128 3.51 18.45 12.59
N ASP A 129 4.09 18.28 13.77
CA ASP A 129 5.50 18.58 14.04
C ASP A 129 6.38 17.36 13.72
N LEU A 130 6.68 17.19 12.42
CA LEU A 130 7.39 16.02 11.90
C LEU A 130 8.81 15.90 12.44
N ASP A 131 9.52 17.02 12.63
CA ASP A 131 10.88 17.03 13.15
C ASP A 131 10.93 16.58 14.63
N SER A 132 9.99 17.06 15.46
CA SER A 132 9.90 16.60 16.85
C SER A 132 9.47 15.13 16.96
N ALA A 133 8.61 14.64 16.07
CA ALA A 133 8.24 13.23 16.01
C ALA A 133 9.46 12.35 15.65
N MET A 134 10.23 12.76 14.63
CA MET A 134 11.49 12.12 14.24
C MET A 134 12.48 12.01 15.41
N ASN A 135 12.64 13.10 16.17
CA ASN A 135 13.48 13.12 17.35
C ASN A 135 13.01 12.13 18.43
N CYS A 136 11.70 12.02 18.66
CA CYS A 136 11.15 11.06 19.63
C CYS A 136 11.48 9.62 19.25
N PHE A 137 11.27 9.24 17.99
CA PHE A 137 11.59 7.90 17.50
C PHE A 137 13.10 7.61 17.50
N SER A 138 13.92 8.60 17.12
CA SER A 138 15.39 8.48 17.16
C SER A 138 15.91 8.28 18.59
N LEU A 139 15.36 9.00 19.56
CA LEU A 139 15.67 8.83 20.97
C LEU A 139 15.21 7.45 21.49
N ALA A 140 14.08 6.93 21.01
CA ALA A 140 13.61 5.59 21.34
C ALA A 140 14.60 4.52 20.84
N LEU A 141 15.05 4.60 19.58
CA LEU A 141 16.06 3.68 19.02
C LEU A 141 17.40 3.77 19.73
N SER A 142 17.74 4.95 20.28
CA SER A 142 18.94 5.12 21.11
C SER A 142 18.90 4.26 22.39
N LYS A 143 17.74 3.72 22.80
CA LYS A 143 17.59 2.84 23.97
C LYS A 143 17.64 1.36 23.61
N GLY A 144 17.43 1.02 22.34
CA GLY A 144 17.43 -0.33 21.84
C GLY A 144 16.73 -0.40 20.49
N ALA A 145 17.16 -1.35 19.65
CA ALA A 145 16.51 -1.62 18.38
C ALA A 145 15.08 -2.14 18.62
N ASP A 146 14.09 -1.51 17.99
CA ASP A 146 12.69 -1.89 18.13
C ASP A 146 11.98 -1.81 16.76
N LYS A 147 11.31 -2.89 16.38
CA LYS A 147 10.65 -2.99 15.06
C LYS A 147 9.48 -2.03 14.89
N LYS A 148 8.74 -1.71 15.96
CA LYS A 148 7.59 -0.78 15.89
C LYS A 148 8.10 0.64 15.66
N ILE A 149 9.16 1.05 16.35
CA ILE A 149 9.80 2.36 16.13
C ILE A 149 10.34 2.47 14.70
N LEU A 150 11.05 1.44 14.22
CA LEU A 150 11.58 1.42 12.84
C LEU A 150 10.46 1.51 11.79
N CYS A 151 9.32 0.85 12.02
CA CYS A 151 8.15 1.00 11.17
C CYS A 151 7.62 2.44 11.19
N GLN A 152 7.49 3.08 12.36
CA GLN A 152 7.02 4.46 12.45
C GLN A 152 7.96 5.45 11.78
N LEU A 153 9.27 5.31 11.96
CA LEU A 153 10.27 6.11 11.22
C LEU A 153 10.10 5.96 9.73
N SER A 154 10.01 4.72 9.25
CA SER A 154 9.77 4.44 7.84
C SER A 154 8.50 5.12 7.33
N MET A 155 7.41 5.12 8.09
CA MET A 155 6.17 5.81 7.71
C MET A 155 6.32 7.34 7.72
N LEU A 156 6.94 7.90 8.75
CA LEU A 156 7.17 9.34 8.92
C LEU A 156 8.04 9.90 7.79
N GLU A 157 9.13 9.22 7.44
CA GLU A 157 10.04 9.62 6.36
C GLU A 157 9.32 9.70 5.00
N ARG A 158 8.39 8.78 4.72
CA ARG A 158 7.56 8.84 3.51
C ARG A 158 6.57 10.00 3.56
N SER A 159 6.05 10.33 4.74
CA SER A 159 5.17 11.49 4.91
C SER A 159 5.95 12.79 4.69
N MET A 160 7.16 12.91 5.26
CA MET A 160 8.07 14.07 5.05
C MET A 160 8.56 14.19 3.61
N ALA A 161 8.65 13.07 2.88
CA ALA A 161 9.00 13.09 1.47
C ALA A 161 7.92 13.76 0.60
N GLN A 162 6.67 13.83 1.05
CA GLN A 162 5.60 14.47 0.26
C GLN A 162 5.80 15.99 0.25
N GLY A 163 6.25 16.53 -0.89
CA GLY A 163 6.37 17.98 -1.09
C GLY A 163 7.71 18.59 -0.66
N SER A 164 8.71 17.79 -0.27
CA SER A 164 10.07 18.26 0.01
C SER A 164 10.98 18.23 -1.23
N GLU A 165 12.09 18.97 -1.23
CA GLU A 165 13.10 18.93 -2.31
C GLU A 165 14.01 17.67 -2.24
N GLY A 166 13.99 16.94 -1.10
CA GLY A 166 14.82 15.76 -0.82
C GLY A 166 14.07 14.43 -0.80
N GLN A 167 12.95 14.31 -1.53
CA GLN A 167 12.02 13.17 -1.44
C GLN A 167 12.71 11.81 -1.62
N ALA A 168 13.60 11.70 -2.62
CA ALA A 168 14.26 10.44 -2.92
C ALA A 168 15.13 9.96 -1.76
N GLN A 169 15.86 10.86 -1.10
CA GLN A 169 16.72 10.50 0.03
C GLN A 169 15.89 10.05 1.24
N LEU A 170 14.84 10.79 1.58
CA LEU A 170 13.94 10.43 2.68
C LEU A 170 13.28 9.05 2.44
N VAL A 171 12.92 8.75 1.19
CA VAL A 171 12.31 7.47 0.85
C VAL A 171 13.34 6.32 0.88
N GLU A 172 14.60 6.57 0.55
CA GLU A 172 15.65 5.54 0.71
C GLU A 172 15.95 5.25 2.20
N GLU A 173 15.96 6.26 3.08
CA GLU A 173 16.02 6.03 4.53
C GLU A 173 14.78 5.26 5.02
N SER A 174 13.59 5.55 4.48
CA SER A 174 12.38 4.78 4.76
C SER A 174 12.51 3.29 4.42
N ILE A 175 13.11 2.97 3.27
CA ILE A 175 13.39 1.59 2.87
C ILE A 175 14.38 0.95 3.85
N LYS A 176 15.42 1.68 4.27
CA LYS A 176 16.44 1.19 5.20
C LYS A 176 15.81 0.83 6.55
N HIS A 177 15.07 1.75 7.18
CA HIS A 177 14.40 1.47 8.46
C HIS A 177 13.37 0.32 8.34
N ALA A 178 12.60 0.25 7.25
CA ALA A 178 11.68 -0.87 7.05
C ALA A 178 12.40 -2.22 6.88
N LYS A 179 13.54 -2.25 6.18
CA LYS A 179 14.37 -3.47 6.08
C LYS A 179 14.91 -3.88 7.43
N GLU A 180 15.39 -2.93 8.23
CA GLU A 180 15.85 -3.20 9.59
C GLU A 180 14.73 -3.77 10.46
N ALA A 181 13.50 -3.24 10.37
CA ALA A 181 12.34 -3.80 11.07
C ALA A 181 12.07 -5.27 10.69
N VAL A 182 12.11 -5.58 9.39
CA VAL A 182 11.95 -6.96 8.89
C VAL A 182 13.10 -7.87 9.35
N MET A 183 14.33 -7.36 9.46
CA MET A 183 15.47 -8.14 9.95
C MET A 183 15.36 -8.47 11.45
N LEU A 184 14.73 -7.59 12.25
CA LEU A 184 14.46 -7.88 13.66
C LEU A 184 13.43 -9.01 13.83
N ASP A 185 12.42 -9.06 12.95
CA ASP A 185 11.43 -10.14 12.95
C ASP A 185 10.86 -10.39 11.54
N ILE A 186 11.37 -11.43 10.87
CA ILE A 186 10.96 -11.77 9.50
C ILE A 186 9.51 -12.30 9.41
N ARG A 187 8.88 -12.62 10.55
CA ARG A 187 7.49 -13.09 10.61
C ARG A 187 6.50 -11.95 10.85
N ASP A 188 6.98 -10.75 11.18
CA ASP A 188 6.14 -9.59 11.46
C ASP A 188 5.54 -9.03 10.16
N GLY A 189 4.23 -9.20 10.00
CA GLY A 189 3.55 -8.75 8.80
C GLY A 189 3.52 -7.23 8.68
N ASN A 190 3.45 -6.50 9.79
CA ASN A 190 3.46 -5.04 9.78
C ASN A 190 4.80 -4.46 9.27
N SER A 191 5.93 -5.07 9.61
CA SER A 191 7.25 -4.71 9.08
C SER A 191 7.33 -4.94 7.57
N TRP A 192 6.83 -6.08 7.09
CA TRP A 192 6.73 -6.35 5.65
C TRP A 192 5.79 -5.40 4.93
N TYR A 193 4.65 -5.05 5.53
CA TYR A 193 3.71 -4.08 5.00
C TYR A 193 4.37 -2.71 4.84
N ASN A 194 5.09 -2.26 5.87
CA ASN A 194 5.84 -1.00 5.83
C ASN A 194 6.95 -0.99 4.77
N LEU A 195 7.66 -2.12 4.61
CA LEU A 195 8.64 -2.27 3.52
C LEU A 195 7.97 -2.20 2.14
N GLY A 196 6.78 -2.79 2.00
CA GLY A 196 5.98 -2.68 0.79
C GLY A 196 5.63 -1.24 0.45
N ASN A 197 5.13 -0.48 1.44
CA ASN A 197 4.82 0.94 1.29
C ASN A 197 6.05 1.79 0.93
N ALA A 198 7.21 1.48 1.51
CA ALA A 198 8.47 2.16 1.21
C ALA A 198 8.91 1.94 -0.23
N TYR A 199 8.89 0.70 -0.71
CA TYR A 199 9.19 0.41 -2.11
C TYR A 199 8.17 1.01 -3.08
N LEU A 200 6.87 0.97 -2.74
CA LEU A 200 5.83 1.56 -3.56
C LEU A 200 6.02 3.07 -3.69
N THR A 201 6.33 3.75 -2.58
CA THR A 201 6.60 5.19 -2.57
C THR A 201 7.88 5.51 -3.34
N SER A 202 8.95 4.72 -3.18
CA SER A 202 10.20 4.90 -3.91
C SER A 202 10.02 4.75 -5.41
N PHE A 203 9.16 3.81 -5.84
CA PHE A 203 8.80 3.67 -7.24
C PHE A 203 8.20 4.96 -7.82
N PHE A 204 7.21 5.57 -7.16
CA PHE A 204 6.58 6.81 -7.66
C PHE A 204 7.49 8.03 -7.53
N VAL A 205 8.21 8.18 -6.42
CA VAL A 205 9.12 9.31 -6.18
C VAL A 205 10.31 9.31 -7.15
N SER A 206 10.82 8.12 -7.51
CA SER A 206 11.90 8.00 -8.50
C SER A 206 11.44 8.25 -9.95
N GLY A 207 10.15 8.48 -10.19
CA GLY A 207 9.59 8.77 -11.52
C GLY A 207 8.97 7.57 -12.23
N SER A 208 8.59 6.53 -11.48
CA SER A 208 7.83 5.38 -11.96
C SER A 208 8.51 4.53 -13.05
N TRP A 209 9.85 4.44 -13.01
CA TRP A 209 10.62 3.66 -13.99
C TRP A 209 11.23 2.36 -13.44
N ASP A 210 11.54 2.32 -12.14
CA ASP A 210 12.18 1.16 -11.53
C ASP A 210 11.14 0.09 -11.16
N HIS A 211 10.74 -0.72 -12.15
CA HIS A 211 9.80 -1.82 -11.95
C HIS A 211 10.28 -2.84 -10.92
N MET A 212 11.60 -2.92 -10.65
CA MET A 212 12.09 -3.79 -9.58
C MET A 212 11.58 -3.33 -8.22
N LYS A 213 11.52 -2.02 -7.95
CA LYS A 213 10.93 -1.48 -6.72
C LYS A 213 9.44 -1.83 -6.62
N LEU A 214 8.68 -1.69 -7.70
CA LEU A 214 7.26 -2.06 -7.71
C LEU A 214 7.05 -3.57 -7.51
N HIS A 215 7.91 -4.42 -8.07
CA HIS A 215 7.89 -5.85 -7.78
C HIS A 215 8.32 -6.17 -6.35
N HIS A 216 9.29 -5.44 -5.78
CA HIS A 216 9.66 -5.57 -4.38
C HIS A 216 8.52 -5.18 -3.45
N SER A 217 7.74 -4.15 -3.78
CA SER A 217 6.56 -3.78 -2.97
C SER A 217 5.52 -4.89 -2.96
N VAL A 218 5.17 -5.44 -4.12
CA VAL A 218 4.22 -6.57 -4.20
C VAL A 218 4.71 -7.78 -3.43
N LYS A 219 6.00 -8.14 -3.55
CA LYS A 219 6.58 -9.26 -2.77
C LYS A 219 6.55 -9.01 -1.27
N ALA A 220 6.79 -7.77 -0.83
CA ALA A 220 6.73 -7.40 0.58
C ALA A 220 5.28 -7.52 1.11
N TYR A 221 4.27 -7.03 0.38
CA TYR A 221 2.87 -7.22 0.76
C TYR A 221 2.46 -8.69 0.82
N GLN A 222 2.90 -9.51 -0.14
CA GLN A 222 2.66 -10.96 -0.11
C GLN A 222 3.30 -11.66 1.09
N ASN A 223 4.42 -11.14 1.62
CA ASN A 223 4.99 -11.64 2.86
C ASN A 223 4.19 -11.14 4.08
N ALA A 224 3.71 -9.89 4.05
CA ALA A 224 2.86 -9.34 5.09
C ALA A 224 1.55 -10.12 5.27
N GLU A 225 0.94 -10.55 4.16
CA GLU A 225 -0.30 -11.36 4.14
C GLU A 225 -0.15 -12.74 4.82
N LYS A 226 1.08 -13.22 5.04
CA LYS A 226 1.32 -14.51 5.73
C LYS A 226 1.09 -14.41 7.23
N ASP A 227 1.14 -13.22 7.80
CA ASP A 227 0.86 -12.95 9.21
C ASP A 227 -0.64 -12.71 9.42
N GLU A 228 -1.28 -13.56 10.24
CA GLU A 228 -2.71 -13.47 10.55
C GLU A 228 -3.11 -12.13 11.15
N THR A 229 -2.23 -11.49 11.93
CA THR A 229 -2.54 -10.20 12.55
C THR A 229 -2.66 -9.09 11.51
N THR A 230 -1.88 -9.19 10.44
CA THR A 230 -1.83 -8.18 9.37
C THR A 230 -2.93 -8.43 8.33
N LYS A 231 -3.49 -9.64 8.23
CA LYS A 231 -4.64 -9.93 7.36
C LYS A 231 -5.89 -9.12 7.71
N CYS A 232 -6.01 -8.57 8.92
CA CYS A 232 -7.12 -7.69 9.26
C CYS A 232 -6.93 -6.26 8.73
N ASN A 233 -5.73 -5.88 8.29
CA ASN A 233 -5.42 -4.54 7.82
C ASN A 233 -6.00 -4.32 6.40
N PRO A 234 -6.98 -3.43 6.22
CA PRO A 234 -7.57 -3.16 4.90
C PRO A 234 -6.60 -2.40 3.96
N ASP A 235 -5.72 -1.55 4.50
CA ASP A 235 -4.77 -0.75 3.73
C ASP A 235 -3.70 -1.62 3.04
N LEU A 236 -3.34 -2.76 3.66
CA LEU A 236 -2.46 -3.76 3.05
C LEU A 236 -3.03 -4.22 1.69
N TYR A 237 -4.30 -4.63 1.66
CA TYR A 237 -4.94 -5.11 0.44
C TYR A 237 -5.13 -3.98 -0.56
N TYR A 238 -5.49 -2.78 -0.10
CA TYR A 238 -5.67 -1.62 -0.97
C TYR A 238 -4.35 -1.22 -1.67
N ASN A 239 -3.26 -1.13 -0.91
CA ASN A 239 -1.95 -0.73 -1.44
C ASN A 239 -1.35 -1.83 -2.34
N CYS A 240 -1.51 -3.10 -1.97
CA CYS A 240 -1.12 -4.24 -2.80
C CYS A 240 -1.90 -4.25 -4.13
N ALA A 241 -3.22 -4.09 -4.08
CA ALA A 241 -4.08 -3.99 -5.25
C ALA A 241 -3.73 -2.80 -6.14
N THR A 242 -3.34 -1.67 -5.56
CA THR A 242 -2.89 -0.49 -6.29
C THR A 242 -1.60 -0.76 -7.06
N ALA A 243 -0.64 -1.45 -6.44
CA ALA A 243 0.59 -1.88 -7.11
C ALA A 243 0.31 -2.88 -8.24
N ASP A 244 -0.56 -3.87 -7.98
CA ASP A 244 -0.98 -4.85 -8.99
C ASP A 244 -1.75 -4.19 -10.15
N LYS A 245 -2.60 -3.19 -9.87
CA LYS A 245 -3.29 -2.39 -10.90
C LYS A 245 -2.29 -1.69 -11.80
N TYR A 246 -1.28 -1.04 -11.23
CA TYR A 246 -0.24 -0.36 -12.00
C TYR A 246 0.60 -1.34 -12.83
N LEU A 247 0.83 -2.57 -12.34
CA LEU A 247 1.48 -3.65 -13.08
C LEU A 247 0.58 -4.31 -14.14
N GLU A 248 -0.67 -3.87 -14.27
CA GLU A 248 -1.71 -4.49 -15.13
C GLU A 248 -2.08 -5.92 -14.74
N ASN A 249 -1.84 -6.30 -13.48
CA ASN A 249 -2.28 -7.55 -12.89
C ASN A 249 -3.74 -7.42 -12.41
N TYR A 250 -4.67 -7.12 -13.32
CA TYR A 250 -6.04 -6.70 -12.95
C TYR A 250 -6.82 -7.73 -12.13
N GLU A 251 -6.62 -9.03 -12.36
CA GLU A 251 -7.28 -10.07 -11.55
C GLU A 251 -6.87 -9.97 -10.07
N ARG A 252 -5.58 -9.79 -9.81
CA ARG A 252 -5.05 -9.62 -8.45
C ARG A 252 -5.50 -8.29 -7.85
N ALA A 253 -5.49 -7.22 -8.64
CA ALA A 253 -5.97 -5.92 -8.22
C ALA A 253 -7.46 -5.97 -7.80
N LEU A 254 -8.31 -6.61 -8.61
CA LEU A 254 -9.73 -6.78 -8.31
C LEU A 254 -9.94 -7.58 -7.01
N ARG A 255 -9.23 -8.70 -6.82
CA ARG A 255 -9.28 -9.48 -5.57
C ARG A 255 -8.83 -8.66 -4.37
N GLY A 256 -7.75 -7.90 -4.50
CA GLY A 256 -7.21 -7.09 -3.41
C GLY A 256 -8.15 -5.94 -3.03
N PHE A 257 -8.70 -5.21 -4.02
CA PHE A 257 -9.67 -4.15 -3.74
C PHE A 257 -10.98 -4.69 -3.16
N GLU A 258 -11.48 -5.84 -3.64
CA GLU A 258 -12.65 -6.50 -3.03
C GLU A 258 -12.35 -6.92 -1.58
N ALA A 259 -11.16 -7.47 -1.31
CA ALA A 259 -10.74 -7.84 0.04
C ALA A 259 -10.56 -6.62 0.96
N ALA A 260 -10.15 -5.46 0.44
CA ALA A 260 -10.07 -4.20 1.17
C ALA A 260 -11.48 -3.66 1.48
N ALA A 261 -12.38 -3.63 0.48
CA ALA A 261 -13.76 -3.15 0.63
C ALA A 261 -14.57 -3.99 1.64
N LEU A 262 -14.30 -5.30 1.71
CA LEU A 262 -14.93 -6.18 2.70
C LEU A 262 -14.48 -5.88 4.13
N LYS A 263 -13.27 -5.36 4.33
CA LYS A 263 -12.69 -5.06 5.65
C LYS A 263 -13.00 -3.65 6.10
N ASP A 264 -12.84 -2.68 5.21
CA ASP A 264 -13.19 -1.28 5.44
C ASP A 264 -13.99 -0.76 4.24
N PRO A 265 -15.34 -0.74 4.35
CA PRO A 265 -16.22 -0.18 3.32
C PRO A 265 -15.98 1.32 3.06
N GLY A 266 -15.35 2.05 3.99
CA GLY A 266 -15.08 3.48 3.89
C GLY A 266 -13.85 3.84 3.06
N LEU A 267 -13.02 2.86 2.65
CA LEU A 267 -11.82 3.11 1.84
C LEU A 267 -12.11 3.48 0.37
N GLY A 268 -13.34 3.29 -0.11
CA GLY A 268 -13.67 3.49 -1.53
C GLY A 268 -13.06 2.44 -2.47
N ALA A 269 -12.62 1.30 -1.93
CA ALA A 269 -12.02 0.21 -2.72
C ALA A 269 -13.04 -0.45 -3.67
N ASP A 270 -14.32 -0.45 -3.32
CA ASP A 270 -15.42 -0.87 -4.19
C ASP A 270 -15.52 -0.01 -5.46
N THR A 271 -15.27 1.29 -5.34
CA THR A 271 -15.23 2.24 -6.46
C THR A 271 -14.06 1.88 -7.40
N GLU A 272 -12.90 1.52 -6.85
CA GLU A 272 -11.76 1.05 -7.66
C GLU A 272 -12.07 -0.27 -8.38
N VAL A 273 -12.79 -1.21 -7.75
CA VAL A 273 -13.29 -2.42 -8.42
C VAL A 273 -14.18 -2.06 -9.61
N GLN A 274 -15.15 -1.16 -9.44
CA GLN A 274 -16.05 -0.74 -10.52
C GLN A 274 -15.30 -0.07 -11.67
N LYS A 275 -14.32 0.79 -11.37
CA LYS A 275 -13.47 1.43 -12.39
C LYS A 275 -12.69 0.42 -13.21
N ILE A 276 -12.12 -0.61 -12.58
CA ILE A 276 -11.38 -1.66 -13.29
C ILE A 276 -12.32 -2.49 -14.15
N ILE A 277 -13.48 -2.92 -13.64
CA ILE A 277 -14.46 -3.68 -14.43
C ILE A 277 -14.91 -2.86 -15.65
N SER A 278 -15.29 -1.59 -15.45
CA SER A 278 -15.69 -0.68 -16.53
C SER A 278 -14.60 -0.50 -17.58
N LEU A 279 -13.32 -0.43 -17.16
CA LEU A 279 -12.19 -0.40 -18.07
C LEU A 279 -12.11 -1.70 -18.89
N LEU A 280 -12.12 -2.86 -18.23
CA LEU A 280 -12.00 -4.15 -18.90
C LEU A 280 -13.13 -4.39 -19.90
N ASP A 281 -14.36 -4.03 -19.56
CA ASP A 281 -15.52 -4.08 -20.46
C ASP A 281 -15.32 -3.20 -21.70
N LYS A 282 -14.77 -2.00 -21.53
CA LYS A 282 -14.47 -1.08 -22.65
C LYS A 282 -13.34 -1.61 -23.53
N LEU A 283 -12.28 -2.16 -22.94
CA LEU A 283 -11.16 -2.76 -23.66
C LEU A 283 -11.63 -3.95 -24.50
N ASP A 284 -12.40 -4.86 -23.89
CA ASP A 284 -12.93 -6.04 -24.55
C ASP A 284 -13.97 -5.69 -25.64
N SER A 285 -14.84 -4.72 -25.37
CA SER A 285 -15.78 -4.21 -26.38
C SER A 285 -15.06 -3.57 -27.58
N ALA A 286 -13.99 -2.80 -27.34
CA ALA A 286 -13.16 -2.23 -28.40
C ALA A 286 -12.48 -3.33 -29.23
N MET A 287 -11.97 -4.39 -28.58
CA MET A 287 -11.38 -5.53 -29.26
C MET A 287 -12.41 -6.36 -30.05
N LYS A 288 -13.65 -6.51 -29.57
CA LYS A 288 -14.71 -7.21 -30.32
C LYS A 288 -15.28 -6.37 -31.47
N GLY A 289 -15.20 -5.04 -31.38
CA GLY A 289 -15.71 -4.08 -32.36
C GLY A 289 -14.92 -3.96 -33.67
N GLN A 290 -13.83 -4.74 -33.85
CA GLN A 290 -12.86 -4.66 -34.96
C GLN A 290 -13.46 -4.81 -36.38
N LEU A 291 -14.70 -5.30 -36.51
CA LEU A 291 -15.31 -5.80 -37.75
C LEU A 291 -15.92 -4.76 -38.71
N ARG A 292 -15.80 -3.44 -38.47
CA ARG A 292 -16.67 -2.46 -39.19
C ARG A 292 -16.04 -1.41 -40.11
N SER A 293 -14.73 -1.41 -40.38
CA SER A 293 -14.14 -0.31 -41.19
C SER A 293 -13.38 -0.76 -42.44
N LYS A 294 -14.03 -0.65 -43.61
CA LYS A 294 -13.36 -0.73 -44.92
C LYS A 294 -12.32 0.39 -45.15
N ARG A 295 -12.34 1.47 -44.35
CA ARG A 295 -11.38 2.59 -44.41
C ARG A 295 -10.05 2.31 -43.68
N LEU A 296 -9.96 1.19 -42.97
CA LEU A 296 -8.81 0.86 -42.12
C LEU A 296 -7.64 0.29 -42.93
N ALA A 297 -7.91 -0.53 -43.95
CA ALA A 297 -6.87 -1.12 -44.80
C ALA A 297 -6.00 -0.06 -45.52
N SER A 298 -6.63 0.97 -46.09
CA SER A 298 -5.91 2.11 -46.70
C SER A 298 -5.17 2.98 -45.69
N SER A 299 -5.60 2.96 -44.42
CA SER A 299 -4.93 3.71 -43.35
C SER A 299 -3.71 2.94 -42.80
N VAL A 300 -3.80 1.62 -42.73
CA VAL A 300 -2.71 0.72 -42.31
C VAL A 300 -1.59 0.67 -43.35
N SER A 301 -1.90 0.77 -44.65
CA SER A 301 -0.85 0.78 -45.69
C SER A 301 0.15 1.93 -45.53
N SER A 302 -0.27 3.07 -44.96
CA SER A 302 0.63 4.22 -44.65
C SER A 302 1.72 3.91 -43.60
N LEU A 303 1.60 2.80 -42.86
CA LEU A 303 2.62 2.35 -41.91
C LEU A 303 3.86 1.80 -42.64
N SER A 304 3.71 1.28 -43.86
CA SER A 304 4.83 0.73 -44.63
C SER A 304 5.90 1.79 -44.97
N GLU A 305 5.47 3.05 -45.12
CA GLU A 305 6.29 4.22 -45.43
C GLU A 305 7.08 4.73 -44.22
N VAL A 306 6.74 4.31 -43.00
CA VAL A 306 7.37 4.80 -41.77
C VAL A 306 8.81 4.31 -41.72
N ASN A 307 9.77 5.24 -41.79
CA ASN A 307 11.19 4.92 -41.66
C ASN A 307 11.68 5.24 -40.24
N ILE A 308 12.11 4.21 -39.51
CA ILE A 308 12.64 4.36 -38.16
C ILE A 308 14.16 4.55 -38.30
N LYS A 309 14.68 5.71 -37.91
CA LYS A 309 16.12 6.04 -37.96
C LYS A 309 16.96 5.30 -36.90
N SER A 310 16.54 4.11 -36.48
CA SER A 310 17.14 3.33 -35.39
C SER A 310 17.56 1.94 -35.88
N SER A 311 18.37 1.23 -35.11
CA SER A 311 18.80 -0.14 -35.39
C SER A 311 17.73 -1.21 -35.19
N HIS A 312 16.51 -0.84 -34.79
CA HIS A 312 15.45 -1.79 -34.48
C HIS A 312 14.92 -2.49 -35.73
N LYS A 313 14.75 -3.81 -35.63
CA LYS A 313 14.11 -4.62 -36.67
C LYS A 313 12.60 -4.44 -36.59
N LYS A 314 11.96 -4.10 -37.71
CA LYS A 314 10.49 -4.02 -37.80
C LYS A 314 9.87 -5.41 -37.62
N ALA A 315 8.82 -5.49 -36.81
CA ALA A 315 8.04 -6.69 -36.55
C ALA A 315 6.55 -6.35 -36.43
N THR A 316 5.71 -7.38 -36.53
CA THR A 316 4.29 -7.35 -36.21
C THR A 316 4.04 -8.03 -34.88
N ILE A 317 2.88 -7.80 -34.28
CA ILE A 317 2.57 -8.31 -32.95
C ILE A 317 2.45 -9.85 -32.93
N GLY A 318 2.15 -10.45 -34.07
CA GLY A 318 1.98 -11.91 -34.21
C GLY A 318 3.24 -12.72 -33.93
N ILE A 319 4.43 -12.12 -34.02
CA ILE A 319 5.72 -12.79 -33.84
C ILE A 319 6.46 -12.40 -32.55
N LEU A 320 5.84 -11.57 -31.71
CA LEU A 320 6.45 -11.15 -30.44
C LEU A 320 6.36 -12.27 -29.40
N SER A 321 7.38 -12.33 -28.55
CA SER A 321 7.37 -13.16 -27.34
C SER A 321 6.82 -12.36 -26.17
N GLU A 322 6.14 -13.01 -25.22
CA GLU A 322 5.71 -12.33 -23.99
C GLU A 322 6.91 -11.74 -23.23
N GLY A 323 6.73 -10.53 -22.69
CA GLY A 323 7.76 -9.75 -22.04
C GLY A 323 8.43 -8.73 -22.96
N LEU A 324 9.67 -8.38 -22.63
CA LEU A 324 10.44 -7.34 -23.32
C LEU A 324 11.07 -7.89 -24.61
N ASN A 325 10.75 -7.29 -25.75
CA ASN A 325 11.31 -7.66 -27.06
C ASN A 325 12.37 -6.63 -27.47
N LYS A 326 13.62 -6.83 -27.05
CA LYS A 326 14.73 -5.91 -27.35
C LYS A 326 15.06 -5.87 -28.84
N THR A 327 15.55 -4.73 -29.31
CA THR A 327 15.96 -4.41 -30.69
C THR A 327 14.87 -4.63 -31.74
N VAL A 328 13.61 -4.64 -31.31
CA VAL A 328 12.43 -4.77 -32.16
C VAL A 328 11.63 -3.48 -32.15
N ALA A 329 11.03 -3.14 -33.29
CA ALA A 329 10.06 -2.06 -33.39
C ALA A 329 8.74 -2.55 -33.99
N VAL A 330 7.63 -2.22 -33.34
CA VAL A 330 6.28 -2.52 -33.84
C VAL A 330 5.64 -1.23 -34.33
N LEU A 331 5.17 -1.25 -35.58
CA LEU A 331 4.45 -0.15 -36.17
C LEU A 331 2.95 -0.34 -35.98
N GLY A 332 2.28 0.70 -35.51
CA GLY A 332 0.84 0.67 -35.24
C GLY A 332 0.14 1.92 -35.75
N LYS A 333 -1.11 1.76 -36.17
CA LYS A 333 -2.05 2.85 -36.42
C LYS A 333 -3.01 2.93 -35.25
N VAL A 334 -3.12 4.10 -34.63
CA VAL A 334 -4.04 4.34 -33.53
C VAL A 334 -5.46 4.44 -34.09
N ILE A 335 -6.35 3.58 -33.61
CA ILE A 335 -7.72 3.45 -34.11
C ILE A 335 -8.69 4.22 -33.24
N LEU A 336 -8.60 4.03 -31.92
CA LEU A 336 -9.47 4.74 -30.99
C LEU A 336 -8.79 4.94 -29.63
N LEU A 337 -9.11 6.05 -28.97
CA LEU A 337 -8.75 6.28 -27.56
C LEU A 337 -9.85 5.71 -26.66
N ILE A 338 -9.48 4.81 -25.74
CA ILE A 338 -10.42 4.17 -24.81
C ILE A 338 -10.44 4.98 -23.51
N ARG A 339 -11.51 5.77 -23.34
CA ARG A 339 -11.67 6.65 -22.17
C ARG A 339 -12.12 5.91 -20.93
N HIS A 340 -11.45 6.21 -19.81
CA HIS A 340 -11.75 5.68 -18.49
C HIS A 340 -11.47 6.73 -17.41
N ASP A 341 -11.88 6.44 -16.17
CA ASP A 341 -11.88 7.41 -15.08
C ASP A 341 -10.52 7.55 -14.38
N ASN A 342 -9.51 6.76 -14.75
CA ASN A 342 -8.16 6.91 -14.20
C ASN A 342 -7.33 7.90 -15.03
N ILE A 343 -6.39 8.55 -14.36
CA ILE A 343 -5.45 9.52 -14.98
C ILE A 343 -4.40 8.79 -15.83
N ALA A 344 -3.98 7.60 -15.41
CA ALA A 344 -2.99 6.78 -16.11
C ALA A 344 -3.24 5.28 -15.87
N PRO A 345 -2.84 4.41 -16.80
CA PRO A 345 -2.32 4.75 -18.13
C PRO A 345 -3.44 5.17 -19.10
N MET A 346 -3.03 5.64 -20.28
CA MET A 346 -3.96 5.82 -21.39
C MET A 346 -4.05 4.53 -22.21
N TYR A 347 -5.25 4.18 -22.66
CA TYR A 347 -5.46 2.98 -23.48
C TYR A 347 -5.89 3.35 -24.89
N TYR A 348 -5.26 2.73 -25.87
CA TYR A 348 -5.59 2.91 -27.29
C TYR A 348 -5.84 1.56 -27.94
N LEU A 349 -6.87 1.46 -28.77
CA LEU A 349 -6.96 0.37 -29.74
C LEU A 349 -6.00 0.67 -30.89
N THR A 350 -5.05 -0.22 -31.15
CA THR A 350 -4.02 -0.05 -32.16
C THR A 350 -4.03 -1.23 -33.12
N CYS A 351 -3.72 -0.99 -34.39
CA CYS A 351 -3.68 -2.01 -35.44
C CYS A 351 -2.30 -2.00 -36.12
N ASP A 352 -1.66 -3.16 -36.24
CA ASP A 352 -0.35 -3.28 -36.88
C ASP A 352 -0.42 -3.52 -38.40
N LEU A 353 0.74 -3.77 -39.01
CA LEU A 353 0.88 -4.04 -40.45
C LEU A 353 0.17 -5.31 -40.93
N ASP A 354 0.01 -6.32 -40.07
CA ASP A 354 -0.69 -7.57 -40.38
C ASP A 354 -2.20 -7.45 -40.12
N GLN A 355 -2.70 -6.24 -39.89
CA GLN A 355 -4.07 -5.95 -39.47
C GLN A 355 -4.45 -6.65 -38.16
N SER A 356 -3.46 -6.94 -37.32
CA SER A 356 -3.67 -7.47 -35.99
C SER A 356 -3.89 -6.32 -35.01
N TYR A 357 -4.99 -6.40 -34.28
CA TYR A 357 -5.34 -5.41 -33.27
C TYR A 357 -4.78 -5.78 -31.90
N PHE A 358 -4.45 -4.75 -31.13
CA PHE A 358 -3.97 -4.86 -29.77
C PHE A 358 -4.28 -3.61 -28.96
N ILE A 359 -4.29 -3.76 -27.64
CA ILE A 359 -4.39 -2.65 -26.71
C ILE A 359 -2.99 -2.08 -26.49
N LEU A 360 -2.85 -0.76 -26.65
CA LEU A 360 -1.64 -0.04 -26.31
C LEU A 360 -1.89 0.70 -24.99
N SER A 361 -1.21 0.29 -23.93
CA SER A 361 -1.22 0.99 -22.64
C SER A 361 -0.01 1.93 -22.54
N VAL A 362 -0.27 3.22 -22.41
CA VAL A 362 0.75 4.27 -22.42
C VAL A 362 0.77 4.98 -21.07
N TYR A 363 1.85 4.77 -20.33
CA TYR A 363 2.20 5.52 -19.14
C TYR A 363 3.06 6.72 -19.55
N GLY A 364 3.09 7.73 -18.68
CA GLY A 364 4.02 8.85 -18.82
C GLY A 364 3.69 9.88 -19.91
N LEU A 365 2.54 9.77 -20.59
CA LEU A 365 2.08 10.76 -21.58
C LEU A 365 0.68 11.30 -21.25
N ARG A 366 0.41 12.54 -21.67
CA ARG A 366 -0.92 13.18 -21.57
C ARG A 366 -1.84 12.76 -22.72
N ASN A 367 -3.14 12.93 -22.51
CA ASN A 367 -4.20 12.58 -23.46
C ASN A 367 -4.09 13.28 -24.83
N GLU A 368 -3.41 14.42 -24.93
CA GLU A 368 -3.21 15.11 -26.20
C GLU A 368 -2.01 14.60 -27.02
N ALA A 369 -1.19 13.71 -26.43
CA ALA A 369 0.07 13.27 -27.03
C ALA A 369 -0.11 12.34 -28.24
N ILE A 370 -1.19 11.55 -28.25
CA ILE A 370 -1.49 10.55 -29.27
C ILE A 370 -2.96 10.71 -29.66
N LYS A 371 -3.23 10.85 -30.95
CA LYS A 371 -4.57 11.06 -31.50
C LYS A 371 -5.00 9.89 -32.37
N GLU A 372 -6.32 9.78 -32.57
CA GLU A 372 -6.89 8.82 -33.52
C GLU A 372 -6.33 9.09 -34.93
N GLY A 373 -5.89 8.02 -35.58
CA GLY A 373 -5.23 8.09 -36.87
C GLY A 373 -3.73 8.38 -36.80
N ASP A 374 -3.13 8.60 -35.64
CA ASP A 374 -1.67 8.73 -35.55
C ASP A 374 -0.97 7.40 -35.85
N ARG A 375 0.23 7.50 -36.41
CA ARG A 375 1.15 6.37 -36.57
C ARG A 375 2.06 6.33 -35.36
N VAL A 376 2.15 5.17 -34.71
CA VAL A 376 3.05 4.95 -33.59
C VAL A 376 4.12 3.93 -33.97
N ALA A 377 5.36 4.18 -33.58
CA ALA A 377 6.43 3.19 -33.60
C ALA A 377 6.83 2.88 -32.16
N LEU A 378 6.61 1.64 -31.73
CA LEU A 378 6.86 1.15 -30.39
C LEU A 378 8.22 0.45 -30.38
N LEU A 379 9.18 1.03 -29.66
CA LEU A 379 10.56 0.54 -29.56
C LEU A 379 10.71 -0.34 -28.33
N ASP A 380 11.44 -1.45 -28.48
CA ASP A 380 11.63 -2.45 -27.44
C ASP A 380 10.31 -2.85 -26.75
N PRO A 381 9.27 -3.27 -27.50
CA PRO A 381 7.93 -3.38 -26.97
C PRO A 381 7.84 -4.44 -25.87
N TYR A 382 7.20 -4.06 -24.77
CA TYR A 382 6.80 -5.00 -23.72
C TYR A 382 5.44 -5.59 -24.09
N TYR A 383 5.44 -6.80 -24.64
CA TYR A 383 4.25 -7.49 -25.12
C TYR A 383 3.67 -8.43 -24.05
N ARG A 384 2.33 -8.47 -23.94
CA ARG A 384 1.60 -9.40 -23.06
C ARG A 384 0.33 -9.88 -23.71
N ILE A 385 -0.09 -11.09 -23.33
CA ILE A 385 -1.47 -11.53 -23.48
C ILE A 385 -2.13 -11.36 -22.12
N LEU A 386 -3.07 -10.44 -22.02
CA LEU A 386 -3.87 -10.26 -20.81
C LEU A 386 -5.02 -11.25 -20.88
N ASP A 387 -5.02 -12.23 -19.97
CA ASP A 387 -6.08 -13.21 -19.78
C ASP A 387 -6.56 -13.10 -18.34
N ILE A 388 -7.74 -12.50 -18.17
CA ILE A 388 -8.24 -12.04 -16.87
C ILE A 388 -9.57 -12.74 -16.64
N SER A 389 -9.68 -13.48 -15.55
CA SER A 389 -10.94 -14.12 -15.14
C SER A 389 -11.46 -13.44 -13.89
N TRP A 390 -12.63 -12.81 -13.99
CA TRP A 390 -13.27 -12.14 -12.86
C TRP A 390 -14.75 -12.50 -12.79
N LYS A 391 -15.11 -13.21 -11.71
CA LYS A 391 -16.46 -13.77 -11.51
C LYS A 391 -16.84 -14.62 -12.73
N GLU A 392 -17.96 -14.32 -13.39
CA GLU A 392 -18.44 -15.07 -14.56
C GLU A 392 -17.90 -14.54 -15.90
N GLN A 393 -17.08 -13.48 -15.88
CA GLN A 393 -16.57 -12.83 -17.08
C GLN A 393 -15.08 -13.17 -17.30
N ARG A 394 -14.72 -13.40 -18.57
CA ARG A 394 -13.33 -13.58 -19.00
C ARG A 394 -12.98 -12.54 -20.06
N TYR A 395 -11.87 -11.85 -19.86
CA TYR A 395 -11.32 -10.88 -20.80
C TYR A 395 -10.01 -11.42 -21.34
N GLN A 396 -9.86 -11.45 -22.66
CA GLN A 396 -8.63 -11.90 -23.30
C GLN A 396 -8.24 -10.99 -24.46
N PHE A 397 -7.10 -10.33 -24.35
CA PHE A 397 -6.59 -9.47 -25.42
C PHE A 397 -5.06 -9.31 -25.39
N LYS A 398 -4.50 -9.05 -26.56
CA LYS A 398 -3.08 -8.72 -26.75
C LYS A 398 -2.85 -7.28 -26.32
N SER A 399 -1.73 -7.03 -25.63
CA SER A 399 -1.35 -5.71 -25.14
C SER A 399 0.13 -5.41 -25.39
N ILE A 400 0.45 -4.15 -25.68
CA ILE A 400 1.81 -3.62 -25.58
C ILE A 400 1.78 -2.48 -24.57
N ARG A 401 2.68 -2.56 -23.59
CA ARG A 401 2.88 -1.53 -22.57
C ARG A 401 4.05 -0.62 -22.94
N VAL A 402 3.82 0.68 -22.79
CA VAL A 402 4.81 1.75 -22.93
C VAL A 402 4.92 2.48 -21.61
N ASP A 403 6.10 2.44 -20.99
CA ASP A 403 6.36 3.10 -19.71
C ASP A 403 6.95 4.51 -19.90
N PHE A 404 7.72 4.69 -20.99
CA PHE A 404 8.48 5.91 -21.22
C PHE A 404 8.25 6.52 -22.61
N PRO A 405 8.32 7.85 -22.74
CA PRO A 405 8.25 8.54 -24.03
C PRO A 405 9.29 8.06 -25.05
N GLU A 406 10.46 7.61 -24.60
CA GLU A 406 11.55 7.13 -25.46
C GLU A 406 11.21 5.81 -26.16
N GLN A 407 10.25 5.05 -25.61
CA GLN A 407 9.79 3.78 -26.18
C GLN A 407 8.74 3.98 -27.29
N ILE A 408 8.32 5.22 -27.56
CA ILE A 408 7.28 5.51 -28.54
C ILE A 408 7.65 6.70 -29.42
N LEU A 409 7.50 6.54 -30.72
CA LEU A 409 7.53 7.66 -31.68
C LEU A 409 6.12 7.85 -32.23
N VAL A 410 5.63 9.08 -32.24
CA VAL A 410 4.33 9.47 -32.79
C VAL A 410 4.58 10.25 -34.08
N ASN A 411 4.08 9.75 -35.20
CA ASN A 411 4.31 10.31 -36.53
C ASN A 411 5.81 10.58 -36.79
N GLU A 412 6.61 9.53 -36.59
CA GLU A 412 8.08 9.51 -36.77
C GLU A 412 8.89 10.42 -35.82
N LYS A 413 8.25 11.05 -34.83
CA LYS A 413 8.90 11.98 -33.90
C LYS A 413 8.71 11.54 -32.45
N ALA A 414 9.69 11.85 -31.60
CA ALA A 414 9.53 11.67 -30.17
C ALA A 414 8.40 12.58 -29.65
N PRO A 415 7.60 12.13 -28.67
CA PRO A 415 6.61 12.96 -28.01
C PRO A 415 7.24 14.26 -27.46
N PRO A 416 6.60 15.43 -27.65
CA PRO A 416 7.11 16.68 -27.12
C PRO A 416 7.26 16.65 -25.59
N PRO A 417 8.28 17.32 -25.00
CA PRO A 417 8.49 17.31 -23.54
C PRO A 417 7.29 17.79 -22.72
N HIS A 418 6.49 18.72 -23.23
CA HIS A 418 5.29 19.23 -22.53
C HIS A 418 4.15 18.21 -22.43
N HIS A 419 4.18 17.14 -23.23
CA HIS A 419 3.23 16.03 -23.15
C HIS A 419 3.69 14.93 -22.18
N VAL A 420 4.93 14.97 -21.70
CA VAL A 420 5.47 14.00 -20.74
C VAL A 420 4.93 14.31 -19.35
N VAL A 421 4.42 13.29 -18.67
CA VAL A 421 3.91 13.36 -17.29
C VAL A 421 4.49 12.24 -16.46
N ARG A 422 4.43 12.39 -15.13
CA ARG A 422 4.84 11.35 -14.19
C ARG A 422 3.63 10.90 -13.40
N ALA A 423 3.46 9.59 -13.24
CA ALA A 423 2.45 9.06 -12.35
C ALA A 423 2.83 9.38 -10.90
N SER A 424 1.85 9.74 -10.08
CA SER A 424 2.02 9.86 -8.63
C SER A 424 0.92 9.07 -7.96
N ILE A 425 1.30 8.15 -7.08
CA ILE A 425 0.39 7.43 -6.20
C ILE A 425 1.06 7.41 -4.84
N HIS A 426 0.28 7.73 -3.82
CA HIS A 426 0.72 7.67 -2.43
C HIS A 426 0.13 6.40 -1.81
N ALA A 427 0.95 5.64 -1.10
CA ALA A 427 0.46 4.53 -0.30
C ALA A 427 -0.51 5.07 0.77
N HIS A 428 -1.69 4.48 0.88
CA HIS A 428 -2.63 4.86 1.94
C HIS A 428 -2.03 4.43 3.28
N ASN A 429 -1.92 5.40 4.20
CA ASN A 429 -1.56 5.17 5.59
C ASN A 429 -2.21 6.27 6.41
N LYS A 430 -3.04 5.90 7.39
CA LYS A 430 -3.41 6.81 8.48
C LYS A 430 -2.48 6.52 9.68
N PRO A 431 -1.80 7.53 10.25
CA PRO A 431 -0.95 7.35 11.43
C PRO A 431 -1.73 6.92 12.68
#